data_AF-A0A8S3JI55-F1
#
_entry.id   AF-A0A8S3JI55-F1
#
_cell.length_a   1.000
_cell.length_b   1.000
_cell.length_c   1.000
_cell.angle_alpha   90.00
_cell.angle_beta   90.00
_cell.angle_gamma   90.00
#
_symmetry.space_group_name_H-M   'P 1'
#
loop_
_entity.id
_entity.type
_entity.pdbx_description
1 polymer ?
#
loop_
_entity_poly.entity_id
_entity_poly.type
_entity_poly.pdbx_seq_one_letter_code
_entity_poly.pdbx_strand_id
1 'polypeptide(L)' 'YGLPVNFVAIIVHPTRKSTKRLRDVFDQLFGYLDQSDRSRYDEQIDIPGIFALQQEYYPYVYFKLDLDYIDMNKK' A
#
# COMPACT_ATOMS: atom_id res chain seq x y z
N TYR A 1 -3.07 -4.64 14.24
CA TYR A 1 -2.83 -3.85 15.47
C TYR A 1 -3.37 -4.51 16.73
N GLY A 2 -4.44 -5.33 16.65
CA GLY A 2 -5.00 -6.01 17.82
C GLY A 2 -5.90 -5.11 18.65
N LEU A 3 -6.54 -5.68 19.68
CA LEU A 3 -7.30 -4.94 20.67
C LEU A 3 -6.45 -4.67 21.91
N PRO A 4 -6.62 -3.52 22.58
CA PRO A 4 -7.52 -2.42 22.21
C PRO A 4 -7.01 -1.63 20.99
N VAL A 5 -7.95 -1.01 20.26
CA VAL A 5 -7.62 -0.25 19.06
C VAL A 5 -6.78 0.97 19.42
N ASN A 6 -5.51 0.96 19.02
CA ASN A 6 -4.60 2.09 19.18
C ASN A 6 -3.77 2.26 17.91
N PHE A 7 -4.34 2.93 16.91
CA PHE A 7 -3.62 3.29 15.69
C PHE A 7 -3.86 4.76 15.36
N VAL A 8 -2.91 5.34 14.65
CA VAL A 8 -3.02 6.68 14.05
C VAL A 8 -3.24 6.50 12.56
N ALA A 9 -4.28 7.10 12.03
CA ALA A 9 -4.53 7.15 10.60
C ALA A 9 -3.93 8.42 9.99
N ILE A 10 -3.44 8.32 8.76
CA ILE A 10 -2.87 9.44 8.00
C ILE A 10 -3.54 9.47 6.64
N ILE A 11 -3.96 10.66 6.20
CA ILE A 11 -4.44 10.89 4.83
C ILE A 11 -3.28 11.53 4.06
N VAL A 12 -2.93 10.93 2.94
CA VAL A 12 -1.85 11.43 2.08
C VAL A 12 -2.41 11.70 0.69
N HIS A 13 -2.16 12.90 0.18
CA HIS A 13 -2.43 13.26 -1.22
C HIS A 13 -1.10 13.36 -1.97
N PRO A 14 -0.56 12.23 -2.48
CA PRO A 14 0.73 12.23 -3.16
C PRO A 14 0.65 12.94 -4.51
N THR A 15 1.72 13.63 -4.89
CA THR A 15 1.88 14.06 -6.28
C THR A 15 2.13 12.85 -7.17
N ARG A 16 1.75 12.91 -8.46
CA ARG A 16 1.91 11.78 -9.40
C ARG A 16 3.35 11.23 -9.47
N LYS A 17 4.36 12.08 -9.26
CA LYS A 17 5.78 11.69 -9.31
C LYS A 17 6.28 11.08 -8.01
N SER A 18 5.61 11.31 -6.89
CA SER A 18 6.05 10.87 -5.56
C SER A 18 5.45 9.53 -5.11
N THR A 19 4.44 9.00 -5.80
CA THR A 19 3.72 7.78 -5.37
C THR A 19 4.66 6.58 -5.19
N LYS A 20 5.58 6.36 -6.12
CA LYS A 20 6.57 5.26 -6.01
C LYS A 20 7.47 5.43 -4.78
N ARG A 21 8.06 6.61 -4.61
CA ARG A 21 8.93 6.89 -3.46
C ARG A 21 8.18 6.81 -2.13
N LEU A 22 6.92 7.26 -2.11
CA LEU A 22 6.07 7.17 -0.92
C LEU A 22 5.85 5.70 -0.53
N ARG A 23 5.57 4.84 -1.51
CA ARG A 23 5.46 3.39 -1.31
C ARG A 23 6.76 2.81 -0.75
N ASP A 24 7.90 3.11 -1.38
CA ASP A 24 9.21 2.61 -0.91
C ASP A 24 9.49 3.00 0.56
N VAL A 25 9.18 4.25 0.94
CA VAL A 25 9.36 4.75 2.31
C VAL A 25 8.39 4.08 3.28
N PHE A 26 7.12 3.89 2.89
CA PHE A 26 6.14 3.23 3.75
C PHE A 26 6.45 1.75 3.94
N ASP A 27 6.91 1.06 2.90
CA ASP A 27 7.32 -0.34 3.00
C ASP A 27 8.54 -0.48 3.91
N GLN A 28 9.49 0.46 3.83
CA GLN A 28 10.62 0.52 4.77
C GLN A 28 10.17 0.76 6.22
N LEU A 29 9.23 1.69 6.44
CA LEU A 29 8.78 2.07 7.79
C LEU A 29 7.84 1.05 8.42
N PHE A 30 6.99 0.39 7.64
CA PHE A 30 5.88 -0.43 8.13
C PHE A 30 5.98 -1.89 7.70
N GLY A 31 6.99 -2.29 6.92
CA GLY A 31 7.18 -3.68 6.50
C GLY A 31 7.26 -4.68 7.65
N TYR A 32 7.65 -4.23 8.85
CA TYR A 32 7.67 -5.06 10.07
C TYR A 32 6.29 -5.52 10.56
N LEU A 33 5.21 -4.88 10.08
CA LEU A 33 3.83 -5.30 10.42
C LEU A 33 3.46 -6.63 9.77
N ASP A 34 4.18 -7.01 8.71
CA ASP A 34 4.08 -8.29 8.01
C ASP A 34 4.95 -9.35 8.71
N GLN A 35 4.58 -9.72 9.95
CA GLN A 35 5.29 -10.76 10.71
C GLN A 35 4.93 -12.18 10.23
N SER A 36 3.90 -12.31 9.40
CA SER A 36 3.56 -13.56 8.73
C SER A 36 4.25 -13.62 7.37
N ASP A 37 5.32 -14.41 7.29
CA ASP A 37 5.81 -15.00 6.04
C ASP A 37 6.62 -14.05 5.12
N ARG A 38 7.70 -13.44 5.63
CA ARG A 38 8.85 -13.03 4.78
C ARG A 38 9.36 -14.18 3.88
N SER A 39 9.05 -15.42 4.24
CA SER A 39 9.26 -16.66 3.49
C SER A 39 8.36 -16.82 2.24
N ARG A 40 7.19 -16.17 2.15
CA ARG A 40 6.33 -16.20 0.94
C ARG A 40 6.76 -15.25 -0.16
N TYR A 41 7.47 -14.18 0.18
CA TYR A 41 8.00 -13.24 -0.80
C TYR A 41 9.31 -13.73 -1.44
N ASP A 42 10.03 -14.65 -0.79
CA ASP A 42 11.22 -15.29 -1.35
C ASP A 42 10.87 -16.47 -2.29
N GLU A 43 9.66 -17.02 -2.16
CA GLU A 43 9.01 -17.83 -3.20
C GLU A 43 8.43 -16.93 -4.29
N GLN A 44 9.28 -16.11 -4.93
CA GLN A 44 9.00 -15.63 -6.28
C GLN A 44 9.05 -16.84 -7.22
N ILE A 45 7.95 -17.60 -7.26
CA ILE A 45 7.72 -18.61 -8.29
C ILE A 45 7.59 -17.82 -9.59
N ASP A 46 8.63 -17.88 -10.42
CA ASP A 46 8.74 -17.24 -11.72
C ASP A 46 7.75 -17.91 -12.70
N ILE A 47 6.46 -17.60 -12.56
CA ILE A 47 5.42 -18.02 -13.50
C ILE A 47 5.11 -16.83 -14.41
N PRO A 48 5.55 -16.89 -15.69
CA PRO A 48 5.21 -15.87 -16.67
C PRO A 48 3.69 -15.73 -16.79
N GLY A 49 3.18 -14.52 -16.59
CA GLY A 49 1.75 -14.19 -16.72
C GLY A 49 0.97 -14.05 -15.41
N ILE A 50 1.51 -14.51 -14.26
CA ILE A 50 0.84 -14.36 -12.95
C ILE A 50 1.19 -13.04 -12.25
N PHE A 51 2.33 -12.42 -12.59
CA PHE A 51 2.74 -11.11 -12.03
C PHE A 51 1.71 -9.99 -12.25
N ALA A 52 0.87 -10.07 -13.29
CA ALA A 52 -0.16 -9.06 -13.55
C ALA A 52 -1.37 -9.16 -12.61
N LEU A 53 -1.54 -10.29 -11.90
CA LEU A 53 -2.63 -10.53 -10.95
C LEU A 53 -2.20 -10.38 -9.49
N GLN A 54 -0.94 -10.02 -9.23
CA GLN A 54 -0.49 -9.69 -7.88
C GLN A 54 -1.23 -8.42 -7.45
N GLN A 55 -2.28 -8.59 -6.66
CA GLN A 55 -2.93 -7.50 -5.96
C GLN A 55 -1.87 -6.71 -5.22
N GLU A 56 -1.95 -5.37 -5.26
CA GLU A 56 -1.02 -4.54 -4.53
C GLU A 56 -1.17 -4.81 -3.03
N TYR A 57 -0.26 -5.64 -2.50
CA TYR A 57 -0.17 -5.88 -1.08
C TYR A 57 0.55 -4.71 -0.40
N TYR A 58 0.04 -4.34 0.77
CA TYR A 58 0.62 -3.34 1.64
C TYR A 58 0.66 -3.93 3.07
N PRO A 59 1.81 -3.89 3.76
CA PRO A 59 1.95 -4.43 5.11
C PRO A 59 1.21 -3.59 6.17
N TYR A 60 0.63 -2.46 5.76
CA TYR A 60 -0.17 -1.54 6.56
C TYR A 60 -1.60 -1.45 6.00
N VAL A 61 -2.52 -0.99 6.84
CA VAL A 61 -3.91 -0.72 6.43
C VAL A 61 -3.90 0.40 5.39
N TYR A 62 -4.33 0.09 4.16
CA TYR A 62 -4.33 1.00 3.03
C TYR A 62 -5.73 1.09 2.41
N PHE A 63 -6.15 2.32 2.10
CA PHE A 63 -7.36 2.61 1.34
C PHE A 63 -7.03 3.64 0.27
N LYS A 64 -7.32 3.31 -1.00
CA LYS A 64 -7.26 4.28 -2.09
C LYS A 64 -8.57 5.08 -2.12
N LEU A 65 -8.46 6.40 -1.99
CA LEU A 65 -9.58 7.31 -2.18
C LEU A 65 -9.55 7.82 -3.62
N ASP A 66 -10.62 7.57 -4.37
CA ASP A 66 -10.81 8.14 -5.70
C ASP A 66 -11.59 9.44 -5.58
N LEU A 67 -11.01 10.54 -6.07
CA LEU A 67 -11.58 11.89 -5.98
C LEU A 67 -11.99 12.43 -7.35
N ASP A 68 -11.92 11.62 -8.41
CA ASP A 68 -12.15 12.06 -9.80
C ASP A 68 -13.55 12.68 -9.98
N TYR A 69 -14.53 12.23 -9.20
CA TYR A 69 -15.91 12.74 -9.23
C TYR A 69 -16.16 14.00 -8.38
N ILE A 70 -15.19 14.43 -7.57
CA ILE A 70 -15.34 15.56 -6.64
C ILE A 70 -14.81 16.87 -7.25
N ASP A 71 -13.90 16.80 -8.22
CA ASP A 71 -13.29 18.00 -8.84
C ASP A 71 -14.19 18.68 -9.91
N MET A 72 -15.46 18.27 -10.04
CA MET A 72 -16.43 18.86 -10.98
C MET A 72 -16.84 20.31 -10.66
N ASN A 73 -16.36 20.89 -9.55
CA ASN A 73 -16.76 22.23 -9.08
C ASN A 73 -15.67 23.31 -9.14
N LYS A 74 -14.52 23.07 -9.79
CA LYS A 74 -13.60 24.17 -10.11
C LYS A 74 -14.06 24.87 -11.39
N LYS A 75 -14.83 25.95 -11.22
CA LYS A 75 -15.01 27.01 -12.23
C LYS A 75 -13.78 27.89 -12.31
#